data_AF-A0A967SXQ3-F1
#
_entry.id   AF-A0A967SXQ3-F1
#
_cell.length_a   1.000
_cell.length_b   1.000
_cell.length_c   1.000
_cell.angle_alpha   90.00
_cell.angle_beta   90.00
_cell.angle_gamma   90.00
#
_symmetry.space_group_name_H-M   'P 1'
#
loop_
_entity.id
_entity.type
_entity.pdbx_description
1 polymer ?
#
loop_
_entity_poly.entity_id
_entity_poly.type
_entity_poly.pdbx_seq_one_letter_code
_entity_poly.pdbx_strand_id
1 'polypeptide(L)' 'NKILSVIFNYVKGEYDQQMLNKLRDDIAGKFDGCALDDPPAVDQNDWIMNCDAQDLVYPHLDLAITIL' A
#
# COMPACT_ATOMS: atom_id res chain seq x y z
N ASN A 1 11.82 -1.63 -8.77
CA ASN A 1 11.44 -1.72 -7.34
C ASN A 1 10.22 -0.82 -7.13
N LYS A 2 9.08 -1.38 -6.71
CA LYS A 2 7.78 -0.69 -6.69
C LYS A 2 7.76 0.52 -5.75
N ILE A 3 8.29 0.37 -4.53
CA ILE A 3 8.35 1.46 -3.52
C ILE A 3 9.19 2.62 -4.04
N LEU A 4 10.37 2.35 -4.59
CA LEU A 4 11.25 3.40 -5.13
C LEU A 4 10.57 4.21 -6.23
N SER A 5 9.74 3.58 -7.06
CA SER A 5 8.98 4.30 -8.10
C SER A 5 8.00 5.31 -7.50
N VAL A 6 7.31 4.96 -6.41
CA VAL A 6 6.38 5.86 -5.72
C VAL A 6 7.14 7.01 -5.04
N ILE A 7 8.27 6.69 -4.38
CA ILE A 7 9.12 7.71 -3.74
C ILE A 7 9.68 8.69 -4.77
N PHE A 8 10.16 8.23 -5.92
CA PHE A 8 10.69 9.11 -6.95
C PHE A 8 9.63 10.04 -7.53
N ASN A 9 8.43 9.53 -7.79
CA ASN A 9 7.31 10.36 -8.26
C ASN A 9 6.94 11.42 -7.20
N TYR A 10 6.86 11.02 -5.91
CA TYR A 10 6.59 11.95 -4.80
C TYR A 10 7.61 13.09 -4.72
N VAL A 11 8.92 12.76 -4.78
CA VAL A 11 10.01 13.74 -4.66
C VAL A 11 10.04 14.69 -5.86
N LYS A 12 9.58 14.26 -7.03
CA LYS A 12 9.46 15.11 -8.23
C LYS A 12 8.17 15.93 -8.27
N GLY A 13 7.23 15.70 -7.36
CA GLY A 13 5.89 16.29 -7.40
C GLY A 13 4.99 15.70 -8.50
N GLU A 14 5.31 14.50 -8.99
CA GLU A 14 4.57 13.79 -10.03
C GLU A 14 3.44 12.93 -9.41
N TYR A 15 2.39 13.58 -8.90
CA TYR A 15 1.23 12.94 -8.24
C TYR A 15 0.15 12.49 -9.22
N ASP A 16 0.53 12.03 -10.40
CA ASP A 16 -0.43 11.66 -11.43
C ASP A 16 -1.14 10.32 -11.14
N GLN A 17 -2.09 9.99 -12.01
CA GLN A 17 -2.82 8.72 -11.92
C GLN A 17 -1.89 7.50 -11.93
N GLN A 18 -0.70 7.60 -12.54
CA GLN A 18 0.26 6.49 -12.55
C GLN A 18 0.86 6.29 -11.17
N MET A 19 1.20 7.36 -10.45
CA MET A 19 1.65 7.26 -9.06
C MET A 19 0.54 6.69 -8.17
N LEU A 20 -0.69 7.19 -8.31
CA LEU A 20 -1.83 6.72 -7.52
C LEU A 20 -2.11 5.22 -7.76
N ASN A 21 -2.13 4.78 -9.02
CA ASN A 21 -2.31 3.37 -9.36
C ASN A 21 -1.18 2.51 -8.78
N LYS A 22 0.07 2.99 -8.76
CA LYS A 22 1.16 2.27 -8.12
C LYS A 22 1.00 2.19 -6.60
N LEU A 23 0.61 3.28 -5.96
CA LEU A 23 0.39 3.27 -4.53
C LEU A 23 -0.75 2.33 -4.14
N ARG A 24 -1.87 2.36 -4.87
CA ARG A 24 -3.04 1.51 -4.62
C ARG A 24 -2.82 0.05 -5.01
N ASP A 25 -2.48 -0.21 -6.26
CA ASP A 25 -2.51 -1.57 -6.80
C ASP A 25 -1.21 -2.34 -6.51
N ASP A 26 -0.08 -1.64 -6.53
CA ASP A 26 1.25 -2.27 -6.44
C ASP A 26 1.77 -2.34 -5.00
N ILE A 27 1.48 -1.32 -4.18
CA ILE A 27 1.93 -1.20 -2.79
C ILE A 27 0.81 -1.58 -1.83
N ALA A 28 -0.33 -0.88 -1.78
CA ALA A 28 -1.37 -1.14 -0.78
C ALA A 28 -1.94 -2.56 -0.88
N GLY A 29 -2.11 -3.11 -2.08
CA GLY A 29 -2.44 -4.52 -2.32
C GLY A 29 -1.38 -5.56 -1.90
N LYS A 30 -0.37 -5.18 -1.10
CA LYS A 30 0.64 -6.05 -0.48
C LYS A 30 0.62 -5.96 1.06
N PHE A 31 -0.34 -5.21 1.61
CA PHE A 31 -0.52 -4.98 3.04
C PHE A 31 -2.01 -5.04 3.42
N ASP A 32 -2.88 -5.47 2.51
CA ASP A 32 -4.33 -5.34 2.64
C ASP A 32 -5.00 -6.63 3.10
N GLY A 33 -4.31 -7.78 3.07
CA GLY A 33 -4.89 -9.07 3.44
C GLY A 33 -5.64 -9.01 4.77
N CYS A 34 -4.96 -8.63 5.87
CA CYS A 34 -5.61 -8.63 7.18
C CYS A 34 -6.69 -7.54 7.32
N ALA A 35 -6.60 -6.47 6.53
CA ALA A 35 -7.56 -5.36 6.58
C ALA A 35 -8.84 -5.64 5.78
N LEU A 36 -8.75 -6.44 4.71
CA LEU A 36 -9.85 -6.67 3.77
C LEU A 36 -10.48 -8.06 3.87
N ASP A 37 -9.76 -9.06 4.40
CA ASP A 37 -10.27 -10.42 4.55
C ASP A 37 -11.11 -10.61 5.84
N ASP A 38 -12.11 -11.49 5.76
CA ASP A 38 -12.95 -11.90 6.90
C ASP A 38 -13.05 -13.44 6.97
N PRO A 39 -12.48 -14.09 8.01
CA PRO A 39 -11.77 -13.48 9.13
C PRO A 39 -10.41 -12.87 8.69
N PRO A 40 -9.88 -11.88 9.43
CA PRO A 40 -8.60 -11.25 9.12
C PRO A 40 -7.47 -12.27 8.92
N ALA A 41 -6.83 -12.24 7.76
CA ALA A 41 -5.75 -13.14 7.41
C ALA A 41 -4.76 -12.46 6.45
N VAL A 42 -3.49 -12.80 6.55
CA VAL A 42 -2.48 -12.35 5.57
C VAL A 42 -2.68 -13.08 4.24
N ASP A 43 -2.54 -12.37 3.12
CA ASP A 43 -2.44 -12.98 1.80
C ASP A 43 -1.01 -13.52 1.58
N GLN A 44 -0.89 -14.59 0.79
CA GLN A 44 0.41 -15.19 0.46
C GLN A 44 1.36 -14.23 -0.29
N ASN A 45 0.82 -13.16 -0.91
CA ASN A 45 1.60 -12.17 -1.61
C ASN A 45 1.88 -10.93 -0.76
N ASP A 46 1.39 -10.87 0.48
CA ASP A 46 1.66 -9.75 1.36
C ASP A 46 3.15 -9.66 1.70
N TRP A 47 3.64 -8.44 1.84
CA TRP A 47 5.03 -8.19 2.23
C TRP A 47 5.22 -8.29 3.75
N ILE A 48 4.14 -8.10 4.52
CA ILE A 48 4.13 -8.27 5.97
C ILE A 48 3.23 -9.47 6.29
N MET A 49 3.83 -10.60 6.64
CA MET A 49 3.10 -11.84 6.98
C MET A 49 2.64 -11.89 8.45
N ASN A 50 2.30 -10.74 9.03
CA ASN A 50 1.83 -10.59 10.42
C ASN A 50 0.76 -9.49 10.48
N CYS A 51 -0.46 -9.84 10.91
CA CYS A 51 -1.57 -8.87 10.96
C CYS A 51 -1.32 -7.69 11.89
N ASP A 52 -0.75 -7.90 13.08
CA ASP A 52 -0.45 -6.80 14.02
C ASP A 52 0.48 -5.76 13.37
N ALA A 53 1.37 -6.20 12.47
CA ALA A 53 2.27 -5.32 11.75
C ALA A 53 1.61 -4.71 10.49
N GLN A 54 0.71 -5.40 9.81
CA GLN A 54 -0.08 -4.82 8.72
C GLN A 54 -0.98 -3.69 9.23
N ASP A 55 -1.62 -3.88 10.39
CA ASP A 55 -2.52 -2.90 11.02
C ASP A 55 -1.82 -1.57 11.36
N LEU A 56 -0.49 -1.59 11.52
CA LEU A 56 0.31 -0.38 11.72
C LEU A 56 0.65 0.34 10.41
N VAL A 57 0.62 -0.34 9.26
CA VAL A 57 1.13 0.19 7.99
C VAL A 57 0.00 0.50 7.01
N TYR A 58 -0.97 -0.40 6.85
CA TYR A 58 -2.05 -0.27 5.87
C TYR A 58 -2.84 1.04 6.00
N PRO A 59 -3.20 1.52 7.21
CA PRO A 59 -3.92 2.79 7.35
C PRO A 59 -3.15 4.01 6.81
N HIS A 60 -1.82 3.97 6.84
CA HIS A 60 -1.00 5.05 6.27
C HIS A 60 -0.99 5.02 4.74
N LEU A 61 -1.05 3.82 4.14
CA LEU A 61 -1.17 3.65 2.69
C LEU A 61 -2.54 4.11 2.21
N ASP A 62 -3.61 3.71 2.91
CA ASP A 62 -4.98 4.13 2.60
C ASP A 62 -5.16 5.65 2.71
N LEU A 63 -4.61 6.25 3.77
CA LEU A 63 -4.58 7.71 3.91
C LEU A 63 -3.84 8.37 2.74
N ALA A 64 -2.65 7.86 2.38
CA ALA A 64 -1.87 8.41 1.28
C ALA A 64 -2.61 8.31 -0.07
N ILE A 65 -3.36 7.23 -0.31
CA ILE A 65 -4.22 7.05 -1.50
C ILE A 65 -5.37 8.05 -1.50
N THR A 66 -5.95 8.34 -0.32
CA THR A 66 -7.11 9.22 -0.20
C THR A 66 -6.76 10.70 -0.42
N ILE A 67 -5.52 11.11 -0.10
CA ILE A 67 -5.10 12.52 -0.19
C ILE A 67 -4.35 12.89 -1.49
N LEU A 68 -4.05 11.90 -2.34
CA LEU A 68 -3.41 12.08 -3.66
C LEU A 68 -4.46 11.99 -4.77
#